data_AF-A0A968HHA1-F1
#
_entry.id   AF-A0A968HHA1-F1
#
_cell.length_a   1.000
_cell.length_b   1.000
_cell.length_c   1.000
_cell.angle_alpha   90.00
_cell.angle_beta   90.00
_cell.angle_gamma   90.00
#
_symmetry.space_group_name_H-M   'P 1'
#
loop_
_entity.id
_entity.type
_entity.pdbx_description
1 polymer ?
#
loop_
_entity_poly.entity_id
_entity_poly.type
_entity_poly.pdbx_seq_one_letter_code
_entity_poly.pdbx_strand_id
1 'polypeptide(L)'
;MKENTVTQILDTAQQVVQLRGYNAFSYADISDRVGIRKASIHYYFPSKGDLGRDLIQHYRQSFQQRLAQVRRNSNVPREQLVQFVALYREGLLSDRLCLCGMLAADYATLPDAMRIELQGFFADTEAWLVEVFRTGCEAGLLDCKASVETEAKLFLAQVQGAQLTARASGEGIAAFDVLADRLVQMFNPG
;
A
#
# COMPACT_ATOMS: atom_id res chain seq x y z
N MET A 1 -24.97 -6.57 -11.14
CA MET A 1 -25.48 -5.57 -10.17
C MET A 1 -24.91 -5.78 -8.76
N LYS A 2 -24.86 -7.00 -8.21
CA LYS A 2 -24.29 -7.29 -6.88
C LYS A 2 -22.78 -7.03 -6.76
N GLU A 3 -21.98 -7.42 -7.76
CA GLU A 3 -20.53 -7.16 -7.77
C GLU A 3 -20.19 -5.68 -7.66
N ASN A 4 -20.96 -4.82 -8.36
CA ASN A 4 -20.76 -3.38 -8.33
C ASN A 4 -20.94 -2.82 -6.89
N THR A 5 -21.96 -3.28 -6.15
CA THR A 5 -22.18 -2.81 -4.77
C THR A 5 -21.07 -3.25 -3.81
N VAL A 6 -20.57 -4.48 -3.93
CA VAL A 6 -19.45 -4.97 -3.11
C VAL A 6 -18.20 -4.14 -3.37
N THR A 7 -17.85 -3.92 -4.64
CA THR A 7 -16.71 -3.08 -5.01
C THR A 7 -16.86 -1.64 -4.49
N GLN A 8 -18.03 -1.03 -4.63
CA GLN A 8 -18.30 0.31 -4.08
C GLN A 8 -18.11 0.39 -2.56
N ILE A 9 -18.53 -0.65 -1.83
CA ILE A 9 -18.32 -0.75 -0.38
C ILE A 9 -16.83 -0.84 -0.06
N LEU A 10 -16.09 -1.71 -0.76
CA LEU A 10 -14.65 -1.89 -0.54
C LEU A 10 -13.85 -0.63 -0.89
N ASP A 11 -14.13 0.01 -2.02
CA ASP A 11 -13.48 1.26 -2.44
C ASP A 11 -13.71 2.37 -1.41
N THR A 12 -14.94 2.48 -0.91
CA THR A 12 -15.29 3.47 0.12
C THR A 12 -14.57 3.16 1.44
N ALA A 13 -14.57 1.90 1.86
CA ALA A 13 -13.87 1.47 3.06
C ALA A 13 -12.36 1.71 2.95
N GLN A 14 -11.77 1.44 1.77
CA GLN A 14 -10.36 1.71 1.49
C GLN A 14 -10.04 3.18 1.74
N GLN A 15 -10.81 4.10 1.16
CA GLN A 15 -10.60 5.53 1.34
C GLN A 15 -10.68 5.95 2.82
N VAL A 16 -11.68 5.45 3.56
CA VAL A 16 -11.83 5.78 4.99
C VAL A 16 -10.64 5.26 5.80
N VAL A 17 -10.22 4.01 5.59
CA VAL A 17 -9.10 3.41 6.33
C VAL A 17 -7.77 4.08 5.98
N GLN A 18 -7.54 4.43 4.72
CA GLN A 18 -6.33 5.15 4.29
C GLN A 18 -6.20 6.54 4.92
N LEU A 19 -7.34 7.18 5.27
CA LEU A 19 -7.38 8.49 5.92
C LEU A 19 -7.30 8.38 7.46
N ARG A 20 -8.04 7.45 8.06
CA ARG A 20 -8.34 7.46 9.51
C ARG A 20 -7.95 6.19 10.26
N GLY A 21 -7.48 5.16 9.57
CA GLY A 21 -7.19 3.84 10.15
C GLY A 21 -8.42 2.94 10.29
N TYR A 22 -8.18 1.70 10.71
CA TYR A 22 -9.21 0.67 10.85
C TYR A 22 -10.17 0.96 12.00
N ASN A 23 -9.63 1.48 13.11
CA ASN A 23 -10.39 1.67 14.32
C ASN A 23 -11.43 2.80 14.20
N ALA A 24 -11.13 3.83 13.40
CA ALA A 24 -12.01 4.97 13.18
C ALA A 24 -13.14 4.73 12.15
N PHE A 25 -13.16 3.56 11.51
CA PHE A 25 -14.11 3.23 10.46
C PHE A 25 -15.34 2.47 11.00
N SER A 26 -16.53 2.82 10.51
CA SER A 26 -17.80 2.15 10.85
C SER A 26 -18.67 1.88 9.60
N TYR A 27 -19.68 1.00 9.76
CA TYR A 27 -20.67 0.78 8.70
C TYR A 27 -21.53 2.01 8.43
N ALA A 28 -21.66 2.94 9.39
CA ALA A 28 -22.33 4.22 9.15
C ALA A 28 -21.56 5.05 8.12
N ASP A 29 -20.23 5.14 8.29
CA ASP A 29 -19.38 5.90 7.36
C ASP A 29 -19.48 5.39 5.92
N ILE A 30 -19.61 4.08 5.72
CA ILE A 30 -19.85 3.50 4.38
C ILE A 30 -21.26 3.79 3.90
N SER A 31 -22.26 3.51 4.74
CA SER A 31 -23.68 3.62 4.40
C SER A 31 -23.97 5.01 3.85
N ASP A 32 -23.47 6.05 4.52
CA ASP A 32 -23.68 7.44 4.17
C ASP A 32 -22.96 7.83 2.88
N ARG A 33 -21.75 7.30 2.63
CA ARG A 33 -20.95 7.59 1.42
C ARG A 33 -21.43 6.84 0.19
N VAL A 34 -21.84 5.58 0.32
CA VAL A 34 -22.31 4.73 -0.78
C VAL A 34 -23.79 4.98 -1.09
N GLY A 35 -24.55 5.53 -0.13
CA GLY A 35 -25.99 5.77 -0.29
C GLY A 35 -26.83 4.50 -0.17
N ILE A 36 -26.36 3.51 0.59
CA ILE A 36 -27.09 2.26 0.87
C ILE A 36 -27.43 2.17 2.35
N ARG A 37 -28.32 1.24 2.73
CA ARG A 37 -28.67 1.00 4.14
C ARG A 37 -27.59 0.17 4.82
N LYS A 38 -27.32 0.41 6.11
CA LYS A 38 -26.43 -0.42 6.95
C LYS A 38 -26.75 -1.92 6.87
N ALA A 39 -28.04 -2.28 6.84
CA ALA A 39 -28.49 -3.66 6.71
C ALA A 39 -28.01 -4.32 5.39
N SER A 40 -27.87 -3.54 4.31
CA SER A 40 -27.32 -4.03 3.04
C SER A 40 -25.83 -4.33 3.15
N ILE A 41 -25.08 -3.57 3.96
CA ILE A 41 -23.66 -3.85 4.21
C ILE A 41 -23.52 -5.14 5.03
N HIS A 42 -24.32 -5.33 6.08
CA HIS A 42 -24.33 -6.57 6.88
C HIS A 42 -24.66 -7.82 6.07
N TYR A 43 -25.49 -7.69 5.02
CA TYR A 43 -25.78 -8.79 4.12
C TYR A 43 -24.53 -9.29 3.36
N TYR A 44 -23.63 -8.38 2.97
CA TYR A 44 -22.38 -8.73 2.29
C TYR A 44 -21.26 -9.06 3.28
N PHE A 45 -21.21 -8.34 4.40
CA PHE A 45 -20.15 -8.42 5.39
C PHE A 45 -20.75 -8.57 6.79
N PRO A 46 -20.92 -9.81 7.29
CA PRO A 46 -21.54 -10.08 8.58
C PRO A 46 -20.87 -9.33 9.74
N SER A 47 -19.53 -9.24 9.72
CA SER A 47 -18.73 -8.50 10.69
C SER A 47 -17.77 -7.49 10.04
N LYS A 48 -17.36 -6.49 10.84
CA LYS A 48 -16.29 -5.53 10.46
C LYS A 48 -14.97 -6.25 10.13
N GLY A 49 -14.72 -7.41 10.73
CA GLY A 49 -13.56 -8.24 10.44
C GLY A 49 -13.64 -8.87 9.05
N ASP A 50 -14.81 -9.34 8.64
CA ASP A 50 -15.03 -9.89 7.30
C ASP A 50 -14.82 -8.82 6.23
N LEU A 51 -15.40 -7.63 6.42
CA LEU A 51 -15.18 -6.50 5.54
C LEU A 51 -13.70 -6.12 5.46
N GLY A 52 -13.03 -6.05 6.62
CA GLY A 52 -11.61 -5.71 6.69
C GLY A 52 -10.71 -6.73 5.99
N ARG A 53 -10.99 -8.04 6.12
CA ARG A 53 -10.26 -9.10 5.42
C ARG A 53 -10.42 -8.95 3.90
N ASP A 54 -11.65 -8.87 3.43
CA ASP A 54 -11.96 -8.79 2.00
C ASP A 54 -11.42 -7.47 1.39
N LEU A 55 -11.39 -6.38 2.17
CA LEU A 55 -10.74 -5.13 1.81
C LEU A 55 -9.23 -5.29 1.59
N ILE A 56 -8.53 -5.98 2.49
CA ILE A 56 -7.09 -6.22 2.33
C ILE A 56 -6.84 -7.08 1.09
N GLN A 57 -7.64 -8.14 0.89
CA GLN A 57 -7.52 -9.00 -0.29
C GLN A 57 -7.71 -8.20 -1.59
N HIS A 58 -8.75 -7.37 -1.65
CA HIS A 58 -9.02 -6.51 -2.79
C HIS A 58 -7.87 -5.53 -3.07
N TYR A 59 -7.39 -4.84 -2.04
CA TYR A 59 -6.26 -3.92 -2.15
C TYR A 59 -4.97 -4.62 -2.58
N ARG A 60 -4.68 -5.80 -2.00
CA ARG A 60 -3.51 -6.63 -2.31
C ARG A 60 -3.52 -7.05 -3.78
N GLN A 61 -4.64 -7.54 -4.30
CA GLN A 61 -4.79 -7.89 -5.72
C GLN A 61 -4.58 -6.69 -6.64
N SER A 62 -5.22 -5.56 -6.34
CA SER A 62 -5.06 -4.31 -7.10
C SER A 62 -3.61 -3.82 -7.09
N PHE A 63 -2.95 -3.86 -5.93
CA PHE A 63 -1.55 -3.45 -5.80
C PHE A 63 -0.61 -4.37 -6.59
N GLN A 64 -0.80 -5.69 -6.54
CA GLN A 64 -0.06 -6.65 -7.36
C GLN A 64 -0.22 -6.39 -8.86
N GLN A 65 -1.43 -6.04 -9.32
CA GLN A 65 -1.66 -5.67 -10.72
C GLN A 65 -0.88 -4.41 -11.12
N ARG A 66 -0.82 -3.40 -10.24
CA ARG A 66 -0.01 -2.19 -10.43
C ARG A 66 1.48 -2.53 -10.48
N LEU A 67 1.98 -3.38 -9.59
CA LEU A 67 3.37 -3.87 -9.62
C LEU A 67 3.69 -4.66 -10.90
N ALA A 68 2.75 -5.45 -11.40
CA ALA A 68 2.89 -6.12 -12.69
C ALA A 68 2.93 -5.12 -13.85
N GLN A 69 2.16 -4.03 -13.77
CA GLN A 69 2.23 -2.95 -14.76
C GLN A 69 3.57 -2.23 -14.74
N VAL A 70 4.15 -1.98 -13.57
CA VAL A 70 5.51 -1.40 -13.44
C VAL A 70 6.54 -2.24 -14.20
N ARG A 71 6.50 -3.58 -14.03
CA ARG A 71 7.39 -4.49 -14.78
C ARG A 71 7.18 -4.44 -16.29
N ARG A 72 5.93 -4.28 -16.74
CA ARG A 72 5.63 -4.15 -18.18
C ARG A 72 6.09 -2.81 -18.76
N ASN A 73 6.10 -1.75 -17.95
CA ASN A 73 6.45 -0.41 -18.39
C ASN A 73 7.96 -0.21 -18.56
N SER A 74 8.78 -0.88 -17.74
CA SER A 74 10.23 -0.75 -17.82
C SER A 74 10.94 -2.02 -17.37
N ASN A 75 12.03 -2.35 -18.08
CA ASN A 75 12.98 -3.39 -17.70
C ASN A 75 14.18 -2.84 -16.93
N VAL A 76 14.22 -1.53 -16.66
CA VAL A 76 15.32 -0.87 -15.94
C VAL A 76 15.00 -0.88 -14.43
N PRO A 77 15.76 -1.60 -13.58
CA PRO A 77 15.43 -1.74 -12.16
C PRO A 77 15.26 -0.42 -11.42
N ARG A 78 16.10 0.56 -11.73
CA ARG A 78 16.00 1.90 -11.15
C ARG A 78 14.67 2.59 -11.52
N GLU A 79 14.21 2.48 -12.76
CA GLU A 79 12.92 3.04 -13.17
C GLU A 79 11.75 2.30 -12.52
N GLN A 80 11.90 0.99 -12.28
CA GLN A 80 10.90 0.23 -11.52
C GLN A 80 10.81 0.71 -10.07
N LEU A 81 11.92 1.04 -9.41
CA LEU A 81 11.92 1.66 -8.08
C LEU A 81 11.24 3.03 -8.08
N VAL A 82 11.50 3.87 -9.09
CA VAL A 82 10.82 5.18 -9.24
C VAL A 82 9.31 4.99 -9.41
N GLN A 83 8.88 4.08 -10.29
CA GLN A 83 7.47 3.80 -10.50
C GLN A 83 6.81 3.18 -9.27
N PHE A 84 7.52 2.32 -8.53
CA PHE A 84 7.06 1.78 -7.26
C PHE A 84 6.76 2.89 -6.25
N VAL A 85 7.70 3.83 -6.07
CA VAL A 85 7.52 5.00 -5.20
C VAL A 85 6.34 5.86 -5.66
N ALA A 86 6.15 6.02 -6.97
CA ALA A 86 5.00 6.74 -7.54
C ALA A 86 3.66 6.09 -7.14
N LEU A 87 3.59 4.77 -6.94
CA LEU A 87 2.37 4.10 -6.49
C LEU A 87 1.91 4.56 -5.10
N TYR A 88 2.86 4.89 -4.22
CA TYR A 88 2.63 5.45 -2.89
C TYR A 88 2.37 6.95 -2.99
N ARG A 89 3.14 7.67 -3.82
CA ARG A 89 2.93 9.10 -4.09
C ARG A 89 1.49 9.42 -4.49
N GLU A 90 0.88 8.58 -5.33
CA GLU A 90 -0.50 8.76 -5.82
C GLU A 90 -1.53 8.90 -4.68
N GLY A 91 -1.36 8.16 -3.57
CA GLY A 91 -2.26 8.26 -2.42
C GLY A 91 -2.23 9.65 -1.78
N LEU A 92 -1.05 10.27 -1.70
CA LEU A 92 -0.85 11.56 -1.07
C LEU A 92 -1.52 12.72 -1.81
N LEU A 93 -1.88 12.55 -3.10
CA LEU A 93 -2.68 13.53 -3.86
C LEU A 93 -4.06 13.77 -3.22
N SER A 94 -4.53 12.86 -2.37
CA SER A 94 -5.77 13.00 -1.61
C SER A 94 -5.57 12.70 -0.12
N ASP A 95 -4.37 12.96 0.40
CA ASP A 95 -3.98 12.72 1.80
C ASP A 95 -4.16 11.25 2.27
N ARG A 96 -4.14 10.30 1.33
CA ARG A 96 -4.28 8.87 1.62
C ARG A 96 -2.92 8.21 1.74
N LEU A 97 -2.71 7.49 2.84
CA LEU A 97 -1.55 6.62 2.98
C LEU A 97 -1.80 5.24 2.37
N CYS A 98 -0.77 4.40 2.30
CA CYS A 98 -0.92 2.98 2.02
C CYS A 98 -1.95 2.34 2.97
N LEU A 99 -2.93 1.62 2.44
CA LEU A 99 -3.94 0.91 3.25
C LEU A 99 -3.26 -0.01 4.28
N CYS A 100 -2.35 -0.86 3.79
CA CYS A 100 -1.64 -1.81 4.64
C CYS A 100 -0.65 -1.13 5.59
N GLY A 101 -0.14 0.05 5.26
CA GLY A 101 0.64 0.86 6.20
C GLY A 101 -0.20 1.37 7.37
N MET A 102 -1.41 1.86 7.10
CA MET A 102 -2.36 2.25 8.15
C MET A 102 -2.79 1.06 9.02
N LEU A 103 -3.07 -0.10 8.39
CA LEU A 103 -3.44 -1.31 9.11
C LEU A 103 -2.29 -1.88 9.95
N ALA A 104 -1.04 -1.75 9.51
CA ALA A 104 0.13 -2.15 10.29
C ALA A 104 0.26 -1.32 11.58
N ALA A 105 -0.11 -0.03 11.55
CA ALA A 105 -0.16 0.79 12.76
C ALA A 105 -1.26 0.33 13.75
N ASP A 106 -2.37 -0.21 13.23
CA ASP A 106 -3.49 -0.75 14.01
C ASP A 106 -3.33 -2.24 14.37
N TYR A 107 -2.20 -2.88 14.04
CA TYR A 107 -2.00 -4.34 14.04
C TYR A 107 -2.52 -5.06 15.30
N ALA A 108 -2.24 -4.50 16.48
CA ALA A 108 -2.62 -5.08 17.77
C ALA A 108 -4.14 -5.28 17.94
N THR A 109 -4.95 -4.48 17.24
CA THR A 109 -6.41 -4.50 17.30
C THR A 109 -7.07 -5.26 16.15
N LEU A 110 -6.30 -5.69 15.15
CA LEU A 110 -6.85 -6.39 14.00
C LEU A 110 -7.22 -7.84 14.36
N PRO A 111 -8.34 -8.36 13.83
CA PRO A 111 -8.65 -9.79 13.84
C PRO A 111 -7.59 -10.63 13.13
N ASP A 112 -7.40 -11.88 13.54
CA ASP A 112 -6.36 -12.76 12.99
C ASP A 112 -6.45 -12.96 11.48
N ALA A 113 -7.66 -13.12 10.95
CA ALA A 113 -7.87 -13.25 9.50
C ALA A 113 -7.37 -12.03 8.71
N MET A 114 -7.47 -10.82 9.28
CA MET A 114 -6.91 -9.61 8.67
C MET A 114 -5.38 -9.57 8.78
N ARG A 115 -4.82 -10.02 9.92
CA ARG A 115 -3.36 -10.06 10.10
C ARG A 115 -2.70 -10.96 9.07
N ILE A 116 -3.30 -12.10 8.75
CA ILE A 116 -2.82 -13.03 7.72
C ILE A 116 -2.77 -12.34 6.35
N GLU A 117 -3.84 -11.67 5.95
CA GLU A 117 -3.87 -10.96 4.67
C GLU A 117 -2.90 -9.78 4.61
N LEU A 118 -2.76 -9.06 5.73
CA LEU A 118 -1.81 -7.98 5.87
C LEU A 118 -0.36 -8.47 5.71
N GLN A 119 -0.01 -9.57 6.38
CA GLN A 119 1.30 -10.21 6.22
C GLN A 119 1.53 -10.65 4.76
N GLY A 120 0.50 -11.20 4.11
CA GLY A 120 0.54 -11.56 2.70
C GLY A 120 0.83 -10.37 1.78
N PHE A 121 0.24 -9.20 2.03
CA PHE A 121 0.54 -7.99 1.27
C PHE A 121 2.02 -7.59 1.38
N PHE A 122 2.56 -7.56 2.60
CA PHE A 122 3.97 -7.20 2.81
C PHE A 122 4.91 -8.23 2.18
N ALA A 123 4.63 -9.53 2.33
CA ALA A 123 5.42 -10.61 1.75
C ALA A 123 5.47 -10.52 0.21
N ASP A 124 4.33 -10.29 -0.45
CA ASP A 124 4.30 -10.19 -1.91
C ASP A 124 5.03 -8.95 -2.42
N THR A 125 4.88 -7.82 -1.72
CA THR A 125 5.53 -6.56 -2.06
C THR A 125 7.04 -6.67 -1.91
N GLU A 126 7.49 -7.28 -0.81
CA GLU A 126 8.89 -7.57 -0.56
C GLU A 126 9.45 -8.51 -1.62
N ALA A 127 8.77 -9.62 -1.93
CA ALA A 127 9.19 -10.55 -2.97
C ALA A 127 9.36 -9.85 -4.33
N TRP A 128 8.42 -8.97 -4.69
CA TRP A 128 8.53 -8.18 -5.91
C TRP A 128 9.77 -7.27 -5.88
N LEU A 129 10.03 -6.55 -4.78
CA LEU A 129 11.19 -5.69 -4.63
C LEU A 129 12.50 -6.48 -4.66
N VAL A 130 12.55 -7.65 -4.03
CA VAL A 130 13.71 -8.55 -4.06
C VAL A 130 14.11 -8.89 -5.50
N GLU A 131 13.14 -9.19 -6.39
CA GLU A 131 13.44 -9.42 -7.80
C GLU A 131 14.01 -8.18 -8.52
N VAL A 132 13.51 -6.99 -8.20
CA VAL A 132 14.01 -5.73 -8.76
C VAL A 132 15.44 -5.48 -8.31
N PHE A 133 15.69 -5.58 -7.00
CA PHE A 133 17.03 -5.42 -6.44
C PHE A 133 17.98 -6.48 -6.99
N ARG A 134 17.62 -7.77 -6.99
CA ARG A 134 18.47 -8.83 -7.56
C ARG A 134 18.91 -8.50 -8.98
N THR A 135 17.95 -8.20 -9.86
CA THR A 135 18.23 -7.85 -11.26
C THR A 135 19.15 -6.63 -11.36
N GLY A 136 18.91 -5.60 -10.54
CA GLY A 136 19.71 -4.37 -10.56
C GLY A 136 21.12 -4.53 -10.01
N CYS A 137 21.28 -5.22 -8.88
CA CYS A 137 22.59 -5.43 -8.26
C CYS A 137 23.46 -6.35 -9.13
N GLU A 138 22.90 -7.47 -9.65
CA GLU A 138 23.63 -8.42 -10.50
C GLU A 138 24.11 -7.78 -11.81
N ALA A 139 23.31 -6.85 -12.37
CA ALA A 139 23.65 -6.11 -13.58
C ALA A 139 24.53 -4.87 -13.32
N GLY A 140 24.89 -4.57 -12.06
CA GLY A 140 25.63 -3.34 -11.71
C GLY A 140 24.85 -2.03 -11.95
N LEU A 141 23.52 -2.12 -12.08
CA LEU A 141 22.62 -0.98 -12.30
C LEU A 141 22.13 -0.35 -11.00
N LEU A 142 22.25 -1.07 -9.89
CA LEU A 142 21.97 -0.59 -8.53
C LEU A 142 23.18 -0.87 -7.64
N ASP A 143 23.62 0.12 -6.86
CA ASP A 143 24.68 -0.03 -5.87
C ASP A 143 24.09 -0.54 -4.54
N CYS A 144 24.11 -1.86 -4.36
CA CYS A 144 23.56 -2.54 -3.20
C CYS A 144 24.65 -2.77 -2.16
N LYS A 145 24.44 -2.31 -0.91
CA LYS A 145 25.41 -2.42 0.19
C LYS A 145 25.13 -3.59 1.12
N ALA A 146 23.90 -4.07 1.12
CA ALA A 146 23.45 -5.23 1.89
C ALA A 146 22.96 -6.37 0.98
N SER A 147 22.42 -7.44 1.57
CA SER A 147 21.74 -8.49 0.81
C SER A 147 20.50 -7.93 0.10
N VAL A 148 20.13 -8.50 -1.04
CA VAL A 148 18.96 -8.06 -1.82
C VAL A 148 17.66 -8.07 -1.01
N GLU A 149 17.51 -9.01 -0.08
CA GLU A 149 16.38 -9.10 0.84
C GLU A 149 16.38 -7.95 1.84
N THR A 150 17.55 -7.56 2.33
CA THR A 150 17.69 -6.45 3.27
C THR A 150 17.42 -5.13 2.57
N GLU A 151 17.96 -4.94 1.36
CA GLU A 151 17.69 -3.73 0.55
C GLU A 151 16.20 -3.60 0.21
N ALA A 152 15.54 -4.69 -0.20
CA ALA A 152 14.12 -4.70 -0.46
C ALA A 152 13.28 -4.31 0.77
N LYS A 153 13.58 -4.89 1.94
CA LYS A 153 12.91 -4.55 3.20
C LYS A 153 13.14 -3.11 3.62
N LEU A 154 14.38 -2.64 3.54
CA LEU A 154 14.74 -1.26 3.88
C LEU A 154 14.03 -0.28 2.96
N PHE A 155 14.04 -0.53 1.65
CA PHE A 155 13.36 0.32 0.67
C PHE A 155 11.86 0.40 0.94
N LEU A 156 11.19 -0.74 1.18
CA LEU A 156 9.77 -0.76 1.53
C LEU A 156 9.49 0.02 2.83
N ALA A 157 10.29 -0.20 3.87
CA ALA A 157 10.15 0.48 5.15
C ALA A 157 10.35 2.00 5.00
N GLN A 158 11.33 2.42 4.21
CA GLN A 158 11.63 3.82 3.95
C GLN A 158 10.54 4.51 3.15
N VAL A 159 9.98 3.88 2.12
CA VAL A 159 8.85 4.46 1.34
C VAL A 159 7.60 4.62 2.22
N GLN A 160 7.27 3.63 3.04
CA GLN A 160 6.14 3.77 3.98
C GLN A 160 6.42 4.80 5.06
N GLY A 161 7.63 4.83 5.61
CA GLY A 161 8.07 5.83 6.57
C GLY A 161 7.97 7.24 5.98
N ALA A 162 8.43 7.44 4.74
CA ALA A 162 8.36 8.72 4.05
C ALA A 162 6.92 9.21 3.88
N GLN A 163 5.97 8.33 3.51
CA GLN A 163 4.55 8.69 3.45
C GLN A 163 4.02 9.16 4.82
N LEU A 164 4.37 8.41 5.87
CA LEU A 164 3.90 8.69 7.21
C LEU A 164 4.47 10.00 7.76
N THR A 165 5.78 10.23 7.61
CA THR A 165 6.45 11.44 8.09
C THR A 165 6.05 12.66 7.27
N ALA A 166 5.88 12.53 5.96
CA ALA A 166 5.36 13.59 5.10
C ALA A 166 3.97 14.07 5.55
N ARG A 167 3.07 13.14 5.90
CA ARG A 167 1.78 13.50 6.49
C ARG A 167 1.94 14.16 7.86
N ALA A 168 2.80 13.59 8.72
CA ALA A 168 2.99 14.09 10.08
C ALA A 168 3.66 15.48 10.15
N SER A 169 4.50 15.83 9.18
CA SER A 169 5.15 17.16 9.12
C SER A 169 4.20 18.26 8.65
N GLY A 170 3.07 17.91 8.03
CA GLY A 170 2.13 18.85 7.43
C GLY A 170 2.55 19.38 6.06
N GLU A 171 3.73 19.00 5.56
CA GLU A 171 4.23 19.37 4.22
C GLU A 171 3.68 18.45 3.12
N GLY A 172 3.14 17.29 3.49
CA GLY A 172 2.45 16.39 2.59
C GLY A 172 3.33 15.92 1.44
N ILE A 173 2.77 15.93 0.22
CA ILE A 173 3.42 15.37 -0.96
C ILE A 173 4.80 15.99 -1.27
N ALA A 174 5.02 17.26 -0.92
CA ALA A 174 6.31 17.91 -1.17
C ALA A 174 7.45 17.29 -0.33
N ALA A 175 7.20 17.02 0.95
CA ALA A 175 8.17 16.32 1.80
C ALA A 175 8.39 14.87 1.35
N PHE A 176 7.32 14.20 0.90
CA PHE A 176 7.44 12.85 0.34
C PHE A 176 8.34 12.82 -0.88
N ASP A 177 8.18 13.76 -1.82
CA ASP A 177 8.96 13.82 -3.06
C ASP A 177 10.47 13.97 -2.79
N VAL A 178 10.85 14.83 -1.85
CA VAL A 178 12.25 15.00 -1.44
C VAL A 178 12.84 13.71 -0.87
N LEU A 179 12.09 13.03 0.00
CA LEU A 179 12.52 11.76 0.58
C LEU A 179 12.60 10.66 -0.48
N ALA A 180 11.57 10.53 -1.30
CA ALA A 180 11.47 9.59 -2.42
C ALA A 180 12.65 9.70 -3.39
N ASP A 181 12.99 10.92 -3.81
CA ASP A 181 14.12 11.17 -4.71
C ASP A 181 15.43 10.74 -4.06
N ARG A 182 15.62 11.04 -2.76
CA ARG A 182 16.82 10.63 -2.04
C ARG A 182 16.91 9.11 -1.92
N LEU A 183 15.81 8.42 -1.63
CA LEU A 183 15.77 6.96 -1.50
C LEU A 183 16.20 6.25 -2.78
N VAL A 184 15.73 6.70 -3.95
CA VAL A 184 16.16 6.11 -5.23
C VAL A 184 17.63 6.43 -5.52
N GLN A 185 18.08 7.65 -5.22
CA GLN A 185 19.48 8.06 -5.45
C GLN A 185 20.50 7.28 -4.62
N MET A 186 20.11 6.74 -3.46
CA MET A 186 20.99 5.92 -2.61
C MET A 186 21.53 4.67 -3.33
N PHE A 187 20.86 4.22 -4.39
CA PHE A 187 21.25 3.06 -5.18
C PHE A 187 21.89 3.43 -6.53
N ASN A 188 22.20 4.70 -6.77
CA ASN A 188 22.91 5.08 -7.99
C ASN A 188 24.31 4.40 -8.00
N PRO A 189 24.72 3.78 -9.12
CA PRO A 189 26.09 3.31 -9.26
C PRO A 189 27.05 4.49 -9.18
N GLY A 190 28.18 4.29 -8.48
CA GLY A 190 29.27 5.26 -8.37
C GLY A 190 30.07 5.42 -9.65
#